data_AF-A0A923TPX9-F1
#
_entry.id   AF-A0A923TPX9-F1
#
_cell.length_a   1.000
_cell.length_b   1.000
_cell.length_c   1.000
_cell.angle_alpha   90.00
_cell.angle_beta   90.00
_cell.angle_gamma   90.00
#
_symmetry.space_group_name_H-M   'P 1'
#
loop_
_entity.id
_entity.type
_entity.pdbx_description
1 polymer ?
#
loop_
_entity_poly.entity_id
_entity_poly.type
_entity_poly.pdbx_seq_one_letter_code
_entity_poly.pdbx_strand_id
1 'polypeptide(L)'
;MEELIADAAGALGAVADDSGVEALLERELEDLLDEDSAVQLLAGDLVIDVPGLLSEAVLTTVLDLATDDLLHDAWVDLAAFALLDPPAAPITVSEPGAVAVRLVGGMPMVTPLNAEPPVDPALVALLRRSYDQAVAEPWLPVAVDELVLSALAEEPHSFATAQAPLTRLLFEAGLELRGGEVAHELSVWHHNEDFQRISELQDRLDRDDLDAVARVSGLVSNELGRTEAREVLDLLEHTVVLEAVMDLLLGRTGDAERLATTAALAQRLAAAASRPAQRAVAGWLLAVIAERQGRPQDAERLLRDAVHVDPEWPPAVDRLAWYESESGDATAALALWDRLGMTAEDSDDVRELHALPTAPTAVLGRNDRCWCGSERKFKQCHLGRPEPLPLPDRVGWLCRKAAAYLERRGGLCQDDVIDAVLTRATDNSDDDKVLEALQDPLVLDTVLHEGGWFDSFLSERGELLPPDELLLGQAWTLVDRTVYEVEQTRPGESITVLDLASGERLDVRERTFSRTATVGLRFCGRAVPDGLTHQFIGGLFLVEPGREEHLL
;
A
#
# COMPACT_ATOMS: atom_id res chain seq x y z
N MET A 1 14.09 10.98 30.35
CA MET A 1 13.73 9.80 31.22
C MET A 1 14.61 9.64 32.47
N GLU A 2 15.92 9.38 32.37
CA GLU A 2 16.81 9.15 33.55
C GLU A 2 16.82 10.32 34.55
N GLU A 3 16.79 11.56 34.07
CA GLU A 3 16.71 12.77 34.91
C GLU A 3 15.38 12.86 35.66
N LEU A 4 14.28 12.43 35.02
CA LEU A 4 12.93 12.41 35.59
C LEU A 4 12.81 11.34 36.70
N ILE A 5 13.42 10.17 36.49
CA ILE A 5 13.53 9.09 37.47
C ILE A 5 14.36 9.56 38.67
N ALA A 6 15.47 10.29 38.42
CA ALA A 6 16.31 10.83 39.47
C ALA A 6 15.58 11.88 40.34
N ASP A 7 14.80 12.76 39.71
CA ASP A 7 14.00 13.78 40.40
C ASP A 7 12.83 13.15 41.19
N ALA A 8 12.15 12.16 40.62
CA ALA A 8 11.09 11.41 41.29
C ALA A 8 11.63 10.62 42.50
N ALA A 9 12.76 9.94 42.34
CA ALA A 9 13.45 9.26 43.43
C ALA A 9 13.86 10.24 44.54
N GLY A 10 14.36 11.42 44.16
CA GLY A 10 14.71 12.50 45.08
C GLY A 10 13.52 13.02 45.89
N ALA A 11 12.36 13.21 45.23
CA ALA A 11 11.13 13.65 45.88
C ALA A 11 10.56 12.61 46.86
N LEU A 12 10.76 11.32 46.58
CA LEU A 12 10.35 10.20 47.43
C LEU A 12 11.36 9.88 48.55
N GLY A 13 12.52 10.55 48.57
CA GLY A 13 13.59 10.28 49.53
C GLY A 13 14.30 8.94 49.30
N ALA A 14 14.24 8.40 48.08
CA ALA A 14 14.92 7.19 47.65
C ALA A 14 16.25 7.52 46.95
N VAL A 15 17.11 6.50 46.77
CA VAL A 15 18.37 6.62 46.03
C VAL A 15 18.15 6.05 44.63
N ALA A 16 18.38 6.84 43.59
CA ALA A 16 18.10 6.47 42.19
C ALA A 16 18.87 5.21 41.72
N ASP A 17 20.04 4.92 42.30
CA ASP A 17 20.87 3.73 42.00
C ASP A 17 20.32 2.40 42.59
N ASP A 18 19.18 2.42 43.28
CA ASP A 18 18.51 1.18 43.71
C ASP A 18 17.70 0.61 42.55
N SER A 19 18.20 -0.47 41.92
CA SER A 19 17.58 -1.12 40.76
C SER A 19 16.11 -1.53 40.99
N GLY A 20 15.68 -1.69 42.24
CA GLY A 20 14.28 -1.96 42.56
C GLY A 20 13.39 -0.71 42.60
N VAL A 21 13.97 0.46 42.89
CA VAL A 21 13.30 1.77 42.83
C VAL A 21 13.25 2.27 41.39
N GLU A 22 14.34 2.09 40.63
CA GLU A 22 14.41 2.42 39.21
C GLU A 22 13.35 1.65 38.41
N ALA A 23 13.31 0.32 38.52
CA ALA A 23 12.31 -0.49 37.81
C ALA A 23 10.86 -0.22 38.25
N LEU A 24 10.64 0.24 39.49
CA LEU A 24 9.31 0.60 39.98
C LEU A 24 8.91 1.99 39.48
N LEU A 25 9.85 2.94 39.43
CA LEU A 25 9.63 4.25 38.85
C LEU A 25 9.42 4.18 37.34
N GLU A 26 10.18 3.35 36.61
CA GLU A 26 9.96 3.09 35.18
C GLU A 26 8.54 2.56 34.94
N ARG A 27 8.13 1.52 35.67
CA ARG A 27 6.79 0.96 35.52
C ARG A 27 5.68 1.95 35.88
N GLU A 28 5.82 2.70 36.96
CA GLU A 28 4.80 3.68 37.36
C GLU A 28 4.82 4.91 36.44
N LEU A 29 5.95 5.24 35.78
CA LEU A 29 6.04 6.24 34.73
C LEU A 29 5.39 5.76 33.43
N GLU A 30 5.57 4.48 33.06
CA GLU A 30 4.83 3.84 31.98
C GLU A 30 3.32 3.90 32.25
N ASP A 31 2.88 3.57 33.47
CA ASP A 31 1.46 3.68 33.87
C ASP A 31 0.95 5.14 33.90
N LEU A 32 1.83 6.14 34.14
CA LEU A 32 1.48 7.57 34.16
C LEU A 32 1.50 8.23 32.78
N LEU A 33 2.15 7.61 31.80
CA LEU A 33 2.28 8.05 30.41
C LEU A 33 1.47 7.15 29.45
N ASP A 34 0.63 6.28 29.99
CA ASP A 34 -0.33 5.47 29.23
C ASP A 34 -1.30 6.38 28.45
N GLU A 35 -1.85 5.88 27.34
CA GLU A 35 -2.67 6.65 26.39
C GLU A 35 -3.92 7.28 27.04
N ASP A 36 -4.39 6.71 28.16
CA ASP A 36 -5.54 7.18 28.94
C ASP A 36 -5.16 8.17 30.07
N SER A 37 -3.89 8.58 30.19
CA SER A 37 -3.44 9.48 31.25
C SER A 37 -3.73 10.96 30.96
N ALA A 38 -4.03 11.72 32.02
CA ALA A 38 -4.18 13.19 31.94
C ALA A 38 -2.84 13.92 31.70
N VAL A 39 -1.72 13.18 31.72
CA VAL A 39 -0.36 13.70 31.64
C VAL A 39 0.30 13.19 30.36
N GLN A 40 0.91 14.10 29.58
CA GLN A 40 1.64 13.75 28.35
C GLN A 40 3.10 14.19 28.43
N LEU A 41 3.96 13.45 27.72
CA LEU A 41 5.36 13.79 27.50
C LEU A 41 5.50 14.42 26.10
N LEU A 42 5.86 15.71 26.05
CA LEU A 42 6.16 16.42 24.81
C LEU A 42 7.66 16.40 24.49
N ALA A 43 8.00 16.81 23.28
CA ALA A 43 9.39 17.02 22.85
C ALA A 43 10.23 17.81 23.88
N GLY A 44 11.46 17.35 24.13
CA GLY A 44 12.37 17.94 25.12
C GLY A 44 12.12 17.50 26.57
N ASP A 45 11.57 16.29 26.77
CA ASP A 45 11.27 15.68 28.07
C ASP A 45 10.29 16.51 28.93
N LEU A 46 9.38 17.26 28.29
CA LEU A 46 8.44 18.14 28.99
C LEU A 46 7.15 17.39 29.37
N VAL A 47 6.93 17.21 30.67
CA VAL A 47 5.72 16.59 31.21
C VAL A 47 4.64 17.65 31.46
N ILE A 48 3.46 17.48 30.87
CA ILE A 48 2.35 18.45 30.94
C ILE A 48 1.05 17.84 31.46
N ASP A 49 0.25 18.66 32.16
CA ASP A 49 -1.14 18.37 32.53
C ASP A 49 -2.07 18.87 31.41
N VAL A 50 -2.53 17.95 30.57
CA VAL A 50 -3.31 18.26 29.35
C VAL A 50 -4.63 18.97 29.69
N PRO A 51 -5.47 18.47 30.62
CA PRO A 51 -6.66 19.20 31.07
C PRO A 51 -6.37 20.60 31.61
N GLY A 52 -5.26 20.76 32.34
CA GLY A 52 -4.82 22.05 32.88
C GLY A 52 -4.55 23.08 31.79
N LEU A 53 -3.74 22.71 30.78
CA LEU A 53 -3.40 23.59 29.66
C LEU A 53 -4.61 23.95 28.79
N LEU A 54 -5.51 22.98 28.54
CA LEU A 54 -6.66 23.18 27.66
C LEU A 54 -7.84 23.90 28.34
N SER A 55 -7.84 24.01 29.67
CA SER A 55 -8.96 24.59 30.43
C SER A 55 -9.28 26.05 30.08
N GLU A 56 -8.29 26.82 29.64
CA GLU A 56 -8.45 28.22 29.21
C GLU A 56 -8.33 28.41 27.69
N ALA A 57 -8.06 27.35 26.94
CA ALA A 57 -7.89 27.41 25.49
C ALA A 57 -9.20 27.66 24.75
N VAL A 58 -9.11 28.44 23.67
CA VAL A 58 -10.18 28.75 22.74
C VAL A 58 -9.68 28.43 21.33
N LEU A 59 -10.10 27.27 20.80
CA LEU A 59 -9.77 26.85 19.45
C LEU A 59 -10.86 27.28 18.48
N THR A 60 -10.50 27.53 17.22
CA THR A 60 -11.43 28.07 16.23
C THR A 60 -11.46 27.17 15.01
N THR A 61 -12.64 26.91 14.47
CA THR A 61 -12.83 26.16 13.23
C THR A 61 -13.94 26.78 12.38
N VAL A 62 -14.02 26.39 11.11
CA VAL A 62 -15.03 26.84 10.14
C VAL A 62 -15.92 25.67 9.77
N LEU A 63 -17.23 25.83 10.00
CA LEU A 63 -18.23 24.79 9.74
C LEU A 63 -19.02 25.15 8.47
N ASP A 64 -19.09 24.23 7.50
CA ASP A 64 -19.99 24.31 6.33
C ASP A 64 -21.17 23.33 6.53
N LEU A 65 -22.32 23.53 5.89
CA LEU A 65 -23.46 22.60 5.93
C LEU A 65 -23.58 21.74 4.67
N ALA A 66 -22.66 21.88 3.70
CA ALA A 66 -22.86 21.41 2.33
C ALA A 66 -22.23 20.04 1.97
N THR A 67 -21.35 19.45 2.77
CA THR A 67 -20.58 18.26 2.38
C THR A 67 -20.42 17.25 3.53
N ASP A 68 -20.55 15.95 3.28
CA ASP A 68 -20.27 14.88 4.28
C ASP A 68 -18.79 14.82 4.71
N ASP A 69 -17.88 15.54 4.02
CA ASP A 69 -16.45 15.70 4.34
C ASP A 69 -16.16 16.55 5.60
N LEU A 70 -17.21 16.98 6.32
CA LEU A 70 -17.17 17.92 7.46
C LEU A 70 -16.37 17.44 8.69
N LEU A 71 -15.91 16.18 8.69
CA LEU A 71 -15.23 15.58 9.82
C LEU A 71 -13.71 15.71 9.79
N HIS A 72 -13.08 16.14 8.68
CA HIS A 72 -11.60 16.19 8.61
C HIS A 72 -11.02 17.54 9.09
N ASP A 73 -11.39 18.66 8.45
CA ASP A 73 -10.79 19.97 8.77
C ASP A 73 -11.19 20.48 10.17
N ALA A 74 -12.46 20.29 10.55
CA ALA A 74 -12.95 20.65 11.87
C ALA A 74 -12.35 19.78 12.98
N TRP A 75 -11.92 18.56 12.65
CA TRP A 75 -11.24 17.69 13.59
C TRP A 75 -9.80 18.12 13.82
N VAL A 76 -9.08 18.53 12.78
CA VAL A 76 -7.71 19.07 12.93
C VAL A 76 -7.70 20.37 13.73
N ASP A 77 -8.58 21.31 13.43
CA ASP A 77 -8.67 22.59 14.16
C ASP A 77 -8.99 22.44 15.65
N LEU A 78 -9.56 21.30 16.03
CA LEU A 78 -9.98 20.97 17.39
C LEU A 78 -9.21 19.79 17.98
N ALA A 79 -8.14 19.32 17.32
CA ALA A 79 -7.47 18.05 17.61
C ALA A 79 -7.05 17.94 19.08
N ALA A 80 -6.52 19.03 19.67
CA ALA A 80 -6.09 19.01 21.06
C ALA A 80 -7.24 18.72 22.06
N PHE A 81 -8.51 19.02 21.74
CA PHE A 81 -9.65 18.66 22.60
C PHE A 81 -10.06 17.19 22.48
N ALA A 82 -9.58 16.46 21.47
CA ALA A 82 -9.81 15.03 21.34
C ALA A 82 -8.98 14.19 22.34
N LEU A 83 -7.89 14.76 22.87
CA LEU A 83 -7.00 14.13 23.86
C LEU A 83 -7.57 14.01 25.29
N LEU A 84 -8.76 14.54 25.54
CA LEU A 84 -9.36 14.49 26.87
C LEU A 84 -10.11 13.17 27.08
N ASP A 85 -10.12 12.64 28.30
CA ASP A 85 -10.98 11.51 28.69
C ASP A 85 -12.13 11.97 29.62
N PRO A 86 -13.41 11.81 29.21
CA PRO A 86 -13.85 11.37 27.89
C PRO A 86 -13.62 12.44 26.82
N PRO A 87 -13.50 12.06 25.53
CA PRO A 87 -13.29 13.00 24.44
C PRO A 87 -14.43 14.01 24.38
N ALA A 88 -14.11 15.23 23.95
CA ALA A 88 -15.11 16.29 23.86
C ALA A 88 -16.30 15.85 22.98
N ALA A 89 -17.53 16.11 23.45
CA ALA A 89 -18.74 15.74 22.73
C ALA A 89 -18.78 16.37 21.32
N PRO A 90 -19.36 15.68 20.31
CA PRO A 90 -19.45 16.23 18.96
C PRO A 90 -20.21 17.56 18.95
N ILE A 91 -19.66 18.53 18.22
CA ILE A 91 -20.20 19.87 18.14
C ILE A 91 -21.39 19.89 17.19
N THR A 92 -22.51 20.43 17.65
CA THR A 92 -23.68 20.70 16.80
C THR A 92 -23.87 22.21 16.66
N VAL A 93 -23.89 22.71 15.43
CA VAL A 93 -24.19 24.11 15.13
C VAL A 93 -25.43 24.24 14.26
N SER A 94 -26.12 25.37 14.40
CA SER A 94 -27.38 25.64 13.70
C SER A 94 -27.19 26.35 12.36
N GLU A 95 -26.04 27.01 12.15
CA GLU A 95 -25.72 27.80 10.96
C GLU A 95 -24.22 27.64 10.63
N PRO A 96 -23.83 27.63 9.34
CA PRO A 96 -22.44 27.52 8.91
C PRO A 96 -21.68 28.83 9.17
N GLY A 97 -20.38 28.74 9.46
CA GLY A 97 -19.52 29.88 9.76
C GLY A 97 -18.39 29.55 10.73
N ALA A 98 -17.56 30.55 11.01
CA ALA A 98 -16.47 30.42 11.98
C ALA A 98 -17.03 30.34 13.41
N VAL A 99 -16.52 29.40 14.20
CA VAL A 99 -16.91 29.19 15.59
C VAL A 99 -15.69 29.08 16.49
N ALA A 100 -15.80 29.67 17.68
CA ALA A 100 -14.83 29.49 18.75
C ALA A 100 -15.35 28.42 19.72
N VAL A 101 -14.51 27.45 20.04
CA VAL A 101 -14.80 26.32 20.91
C VAL A 101 -13.91 26.42 22.14
N ARG A 102 -14.52 26.30 23.31
CA ARG A 102 -13.80 26.18 24.58
C ARG A 102 -14.48 25.18 25.48
N LEU A 103 -13.75 24.62 26.43
CA LEU A 103 -14.31 23.64 27.36
C LEU A 103 -14.82 24.32 28.63
N VAL A 104 -16.03 23.97 29.05
CA VAL A 104 -16.65 24.43 30.30
C VAL A 104 -17.13 23.22 31.07
N GLY A 105 -16.41 22.84 32.13
CA GLY A 105 -16.71 21.63 32.90
C GLY A 105 -16.61 20.35 32.06
N GLY A 106 -15.63 20.28 31.15
CA GLY A 106 -15.43 19.16 30.22
C GLY A 106 -16.34 19.15 28.99
N MET A 107 -17.33 20.05 28.92
CA MET A 107 -18.25 20.11 27.78
C MET A 107 -17.85 21.22 26.80
N PRO A 108 -17.88 20.98 25.48
CA PRO A 108 -17.58 22.00 24.49
C PRO A 108 -18.68 23.06 24.49
N MET A 109 -18.28 24.31 24.71
CA MET A 109 -19.09 25.50 24.56
C MET A 109 -18.70 26.19 23.27
N VAL A 110 -19.65 26.26 22.33
CA VAL A 110 -19.46 26.78 20.99
C VAL A 110 -20.01 28.19 20.91
N THR A 111 -19.18 29.13 20.46
CA THR A 111 -19.53 30.54 20.31
C THR A 111 -19.41 30.93 18.83
N PRO A 112 -20.51 31.28 18.15
CA PRO A 112 -20.46 31.77 16.78
C PRO A 112 -19.65 33.07 16.69
N LEU A 113 -18.81 33.17 15.65
CA LEU A 113 -18.04 34.37 15.36
C LEU A 113 -18.66 35.13 14.18
N ASN A 114 -18.58 36.46 14.23
CA ASN A 114 -19.10 37.31 13.14
C ASN A 114 -18.26 37.21 11.86
N ALA A 115 -16.99 36.82 12.00
CA ALA A 115 -16.03 36.57 10.95
C ALA A 115 -14.89 35.71 11.52
N GLU A 116 -14.15 35.04 10.64
CA GLU A 116 -12.92 34.36 11.01
C GLU A 116 -11.90 35.37 11.60
N PRO A 117 -11.27 35.06 12.74
CA PRO A 117 -10.22 35.91 13.29
C PRO A 117 -9.03 36.01 12.32
N PRO A 118 -8.36 37.18 12.25
CA PRO A 118 -7.19 37.33 11.39
C PRO A 118 -6.01 36.49 11.90
N VAL A 119 -5.15 36.07 10.97
CA VAL A 119 -3.88 35.39 11.29
C VAL A 119 -2.98 36.31 12.11
N ASP A 120 -2.57 35.87 13.30
CA ASP A 120 -1.57 36.56 14.13
C ASP A 120 -0.16 36.07 13.80
N PRO A 121 0.73 36.92 13.26
CA PRO A 121 2.10 36.54 12.94
C PRO A 121 2.91 36.07 14.17
N ALA A 122 2.59 36.54 15.38
CA ALA A 122 3.27 36.09 16.59
C ALA A 122 2.94 34.64 16.91
N LEU A 123 1.67 34.24 16.76
CA LEU A 123 1.22 32.88 16.96
C LEU A 123 1.74 31.93 15.87
N VAL A 124 1.77 32.37 14.61
CA VAL A 124 2.42 31.62 13.52
C VAL A 124 3.90 31.36 13.83
N ALA A 125 4.61 32.38 14.32
CA ALA A 125 6.00 32.24 14.70
C ALA A 125 6.19 31.35 15.95
N LEU A 126 5.24 31.31 16.87
CA LEU A 126 5.26 30.40 18.03
C LEU A 126 5.11 28.95 17.57
N LEU A 127 4.04 28.65 16.82
CA LEU A 127 3.80 27.30 16.28
C LEU A 127 4.97 26.81 15.43
N ARG A 128 5.58 27.69 14.62
CA ARG A 128 6.75 27.34 13.84
C ARG A 128 7.95 26.95 14.71
N ARG A 129 8.21 27.68 15.79
CA ARG A 129 9.30 27.34 16.72
C ARG A 129 9.04 26.05 17.47
N SER A 130 7.82 25.83 17.94
CA SER A 130 7.42 24.58 18.60
C SER A 130 7.60 23.39 17.65
N TYR A 131 7.22 23.55 16.38
CA TYR A 131 7.49 22.57 15.34
C TYR A 131 8.98 22.34 15.11
N ASP A 132 9.77 23.40 14.89
CA ASP A 132 11.20 23.28 14.63
C ASP A 132 11.95 22.60 15.80
N GLN A 133 11.43 22.73 17.04
CA GLN A 133 11.95 22.02 18.21
C GLN A 133 11.55 20.54 18.22
N ALA A 134 10.27 20.24 17.97
CA ALA A 134 9.76 18.86 17.98
C ALA A 134 10.32 18.00 16.83
N VAL A 135 10.45 18.58 15.62
CA VAL A 135 11.01 17.85 14.46
C VAL A 135 12.52 17.63 14.57
N ALA A 136 13.25 18.42 15.36
CA ALA A 136 14.72 18.39 15.38
C ALA A 136 15.28 16.98 15.66
N GLU A 137 14.69 16.29 16.63
CA GLU A 137 14.89 14.87 16.91
C GLU A 137 13.52 14.35 17.39
N PRO A 138 12.88 13.38 16.70
CA PRO A 138 13.49 12.35 15.84
C PRO A 138 13.46 12.58 14.31
N TRP A 139 13.14 13.79 13.80
CA TRP A 139 12.91 14.03 12.36
C TRP A 139 11.64 13.37 11.80
N LEU A 140 10.58 13.35 12.61
CA LEU A 140 9.25 12.86 12.25
C LEU A 140 8.24 14.01 12.11
N PRO A 141 7.14 13.82 11.36
CA PRO A 141 5.99 14.71 11.40
C PRO A 141 5.51 14.90 12.82
N VAL A 142 4.99 16.08 13.12
CA VAL A 142 4.55 16.43 14.47
C VAL A 142 3.04 16.48 14.46
N ALA A 143 2.42 15.83 15.45
CA ALA A 143 0.97 15.84 15.60
C ALA A 143 0.47 17.27 15.93
N VAL A 144 -0.67 17.66 15.37
CA VAL A 144 -1.20 19.03 15.50
C VAL A 144 -1.55 19.35 16.95
N ASP A 145 -2.08 18.39 17.68
CA ASP A 145 -2.36 18.51 19.12
C ASP A 145 -1.08 18.70 19.95
N GLU A 146 -0.01 17.96 19.67
CA GLU A 146 1.31 18.13 20.29
C GLU A 146 1.85 19.56 20.09
N LEU A 147 1.68 20.12 18.88
CA LEU A 147 2.08 21.50 18.58
C LEU A 147 1.27 22.53 19.38
N VAL A 148 -0.05 22.33 19.51
CA VAL A 148 -0.90 23.21 20.32
C VAL A 148 -0.48 23.14 21.79
N LEU A 149 -0.24 21.94 22.31
CA LEU A 149 0.19 21.73 23.68
C LEU A 149 1.57 22.33 23.95
N SER A 150 2.51 22.20 23.02
CA SER A 150 3.83 22.82 23.10
C SER A 150 3.75 24.35 23.08
N ALA A 151 2.91 24.92 22.21
CA ALA A 151 2.67 26.36 22.16
C ALA A 151 2.01 26.89 23.44
N LEU A 152 1.07 26.14 24.03
CA LEU A 152 0.46 26.48 25.32
C LEU A 152 1.44 26.34 26.50
N ALA A 153 2.33 25.35 26.46
CA ALA A 153 3.34 25.18 27.49
C ALA A 153 4.39 26.31 27.46
N GLU A 154 4.77 26.79 26.27
CA GLU A 154 5.69 27.93 26.10
C GLU A 154 4.99 29.26 26.42
N GLU A 155 3.79 29.48 25.87
CA GLU A 155 2.99 30.69 26.04
C GLU A 155 1.54 30.34 26.44
N PRO A 156 1.22 30.22 27.75
CA PRO A 156 -0.09 29.74 28.26
C PRO A 156 -1.33 30.52 27.81
N HIS A 157 -1.16 31.73 27.30
CA HIS A 157 -2.26 32.58 26.86
C HIS A 157 -2.34 32.74 25.33
N SER A 158 -1.53 32.00 24.57
CA SER A 158 -1.51 32.02 23.10
C SER A 158 -2.89 31.73 22.47
N PHE A 159 -3.67 30.85 23.11
CA PHE A 159 -5.03 30.48 22.72
C PHE A 159 -6.11 30.97 23.71
N ALA A 160 -5.84 31.96 24.56
CA ALA A 160 -6.84 32.47 25.52
C ALA A 160 -8.04 33.19 24.87
N THR A 161 -7.90 33.57 23.59
CA THR A 161 -8.95 34.19 22.77
C THR A 161 -9.03 33.49 21.42
N ALA A 162 -10.16 33.58 20.74
CA ALA A 162 -10.34 33.01 19.41
C ALA A 162 -9.27 33.54 18.43
N GLN A 163 -8.53 32.61 17.83
CA GLN A 163 -7.50 32.84 16.82
C GLN A 163 -7.99 32.39 15.44
N ALA A 164 -7.21 32.64 14.39
CA ALA A 164 -7.47 31.99 13.11
C ALA A 164 -7.46 30.45 13.29
N PRO A 165 -8.20 29.69 12.47
CA PRO A 165 -8.17 28.24 12.48
C PRO A 165 -6.75 27.67 12.41
N LEU A 166 -6.48 26.56 13.11
CA LEU A 166 -5.14 25.97 13.18
C LEU A 166 -4.64 25.59 11.79
N THR A 167 -5.50 25.00 10.97
CA THR A 167 -5.22 24.70 9.56
C THR A 167 -4.65 25.91 8.80
N ARG A 168 -5.19 27.11 9.04
CA ARG A 168 -4.69 28.36 8.44
C ARG A 168 -3.37 28.81 9.06
N LEU A 169 -3.24 28.74 10.39
CA LEU A 169 -2.02 29.12 11.10
C LEU A 169 -0.82 28.25 10.68
N LEU A 170 -1.03 26.94 10.56
CA LEU A 170 -0.02 25.96 10.14
C LEU A 170 0.41 26.17 8.68
N PHE A 171 -0.55 26.45 7.79
CA PHE A 171 -0.24 26.84 6.40
C PHE A 171 0.65 28.09 6.34
N GLU A 172 0.32 29.12 7.12
CA GLU A 172 1.12 30.37 7.19
C GLU A 172 2.50 30.16 7.87
N ALA A 173 2.64 29.12 8.71
CA ALA A 173 3.93 28.68 9.26
C ALA A 173 4.80 27.93 8.23
N GLY A 174 4.28 27.71 7.02
CA GLY A 174 4.97 26.95 5.96
C GLY A 174 5.01 25.46 6.26
N LEU A 175 3.97 24.93 6.91
CA LEU A 175 3.83 23.52 7.23
C LEU A 175 2.75 22.90 6.33
N GLU A 176 3.07 21.75 5.75
CA GLU A 176 2.14 20.90 5.04
C GLU A 176 1.40 20.03 6.05
N LEU A 177 0.06 20.00 5.98
CA LEU A 177 -0.81 19.18 6.81
C LEU A 177 -1.20 17.90 6.04
N ARG A 178 -1.03 16.73 6.67
CA ARG A 178 -1.54 15.46 6.17
C ARG A 178 -2.21 14.71 7.32
N GLY A 179 -3.53 14.50 7.24
CA GLY A 179 -4.30 13.98 8.36
C GLY A 179 -4.17 14.90 9.58
N GLY A 180 -3.78 14.34 10.73
CA GLY A 180 -3.54 15.07 11.98
C GLY A 180 -2.10 15.51 12.22
N GLU A 181 -1.20 15.36 11.24
CA GLU A 181 0.23 15.63 11.38
C GLU A 181 0.71 16.73 10.44
N VAL A 182 1.82 17.39 10.78
CA VAL A 182 2.45 18.40 9.93
C VAL A 182 3.93 18.18 9.71
N ALA A 183 4.42 18.61 8.54
CA ALA A 183 5.85 18.70 8.25
C ALA A 183 6.21 19.87 7.32
N HIS A 184 7.48 20.29 7.34
CA HIS A 184 7.98 21.39 6.50
C HIS A 184 8.55 20.93 5.14
N GLU A 185 8.85 19.64 4.99
CA GLU A 185 9.42 19.09 3.75
C GLU A 185 9.15 17.58 3.60
N LEU A 186 9.32 17.09 2.37
CA LEU A 186 9.03 15.71 1.99
C LEU A 186 9.92 14.67 2.70
N SER A 187 11.15 15.05 3.06
CA SER A 187 12.11 14.14 3.71
C SER A 187 11.62 13.67 5.09
N VAL A 188 10.88 14.53 5.81
CA VAL A 188 10.29 14.23 7.12
C VAL A 188 9.17 13.19 6.98
N TRP A 189 8.31 13.32 5.96
CA TRP A 189 7.30 12.32 5.65
C TRP A 189 7.93 10.98 5.26
N HIS A 190 8.97 10.99 4.44
CA HIS A 190 9.70 9.77 4.08
C HIS A 190 10.33 9.09 5.29
N HIS A 191 10.85 9.86 6.25
CA HIS A 191 11.43 9.31 7.47
C HIS A 191 10.36 8.64 8.34
N ASN A 192 9.16 9.22 8.45
CA ASN A 192 8.03 8.60 9.13
C ASN A 192 7.62 7.27 8.51
N GLU A 193 7.46 7.25 7.19
CA GLU A 193 7.13 6.04 6.47
C GLU A 193 8.18 4.93 6.71
N ASP A 194 9.47 5.30 6.73
CA ASP A 194 10.54 4.34 6.97
C ASP A 194 10.54 3.84 8.42
N PHE A 195 10.28 4.73 9.38
CA PHE A 195 10.15 4.37 10.78
C PHE A 195 8.99 3.39 11.01
N GLN A 196 7.81 3.69 10.45
CA GLN A 196 6.63 2.82 10.52
C GLN A 196 6.91 1.46 9.87
N ARG A 197 7.53 1.43 8.68
CA ARG A 197 7.91 0.17 8.01
C ARG A 197 8.89 -0.66 8.84
N ILE A 198 9.89 -0.02 9.45
CA ILE A 198 10.82 -0.74 10.32
C ILE A 198 10.05 -1.36 11.49
N SER A 199 9.09 -0.65 12.08
CA SER A 199 8.22 -1.21 13.12
C SER A 199 7.40 -2.40 12.61
N GLU A 200 6.77 -2.31 11.45
CA GLU A 200 6.03 -3.43 10.84
C GLU A 200 6.92 -4.65 10.55
N LEU A 201 8.18 -4.42 10.19
CA LEU A 201 9.15 -5.49 9.96
C LEU A 201 9.55 -6.18 11.26
N GLN A 202 9.54 -5.50 12.41
CA GLN A 202 9.86 -6.11 13.71
C GLN A 202 8.88 -7.25 14.07
N ASP A 203 7.62 -7.13 13.66
CA ASP A 203 6.60 -8.15 13.91
C ASP A 203 6.73 -9.36 12.97
N ARG A 204 7.40 -9.18 11.82
CA ARG A 204 7.46 -10.17 10.73
C ARG A 204 8.80 -10.88 10.61
N LEU A 205 9.88 -10.22 11.01
CA LEU A 205 11.25 -10.71 10.85
C LEU A 205 11.79 -11.27 12.16
N ASP A 206 12.67 -12.27 12.04
CA ASP A 206 13.49 -12.64 13.17
C ASP A 206 14.56 -11.57 13.47
N ARG A 207 15.23 -11.71 14.62
CA ARG A 207 16.22 -10.73 15.07
C ARG A 207 17.41 -10.62 14.12
N ASP A 208 17.86 -11.72 13.52
CA ASP A 208 19.05 -11.74 12.68
C ASP A 208 18.76 -11.02 11.34
N ASP A 209 17.57 -11.25 10.77
CA ASP A 209 17.10 -10.56 9.56
C ASP A 209 16.86 -9.07 9.84
N LEU A 210 16.27 -8.71 10.98
CA LEU A 210 16.07 -7.31 11.36
C LEU A 210 17.41 -6.58 11.55
N ASP A 211 18.39 -7.20 12.20
CA ASP A 211 19.75 -6.65 12.35
C ASP A 211 20.42 -6.45 10.99
N ALA A 212 20.20 -7.36 10.03
CA ALA A 212 20.69 -7.23 8.66
C ALA A 212 20.03 -6.06 7.91
N VAL A 213 18.70 -5.90 8.03
CA VAL A 213 17.95 -4.77 7.43
C VAL A 213 18.42 -3.44 8.03
N ALA A 214 18.56 -3.35 9.35
CA ALA A 214 19.07 -2.17 10.04
C ALA A 214 20.51 -1.84 9.60
N ARG A 215 21.34 -2.88 9.44
CA ARG A 215 22.71 -2.73 8.95
C ARG A 215 22.76 -2.18 7.52
N VAL A 216 21.94 -2.71 6.60
CA VAL A 216 21.86 -2.19 5.22
C VAL A 216 21.40 -0.74 5.25
N SER A 217 20.32 -0.43 5.99
CA SER A 217 19.77 0.92 6.11
C SER A 217 20.80 1.92 6.61
N GLY A 218 21.55 1.57 7.67
CA GLY A 218 22.63 2.41 8.18
C GLY A 218 23.78 2.62 7.18
N LEU A 219 24.10 1.61 6.35
CA LEU A 219 25.13 1.74 5.32
C LEU A 219 24.70 2.65 4.16
N VAL A 220 23.45 2.53 3.70
CA VAL A 220 22.96 3.29 2.53
C VAL A 220 22.69 4.76 2.85
N SER A 221 22.35 5.09 4.09
CA SER A 221 22.19 6.49 4.53
C SER A 221 23.50 7.28 4.65
N ASN A 222 24.65 6.60 4.54
CA ASN A 222 25.98 7.19 4.65
C ASN A 222 26.72 7.21 3.29
N GLU A 223 27.91 7.82 3.25
CA GLU A 223 28.78 7.73 2.07
C GLU A 223 29.23 6.27 1.84
N LEU A 224 28.52 5.58 0.93
CA LEU A 224 28.79 4.18 0.61
C LEU A 224 30.09 4.02 -0.22
N GLY A 225 31.16 3.58 0.45
CA GLY A 225 32.40 3.16 -0.20
C GLY A 225 32.27 1.80 -0.89
N ARG A 226 33.35 1.36 -1.55
CA ARG A 226 33.35 0.09 -2.30
C ARG A 226 33.22 -1.14 -1.40
N THR A 227 33.75 -1.08 -0.18
CA THR A 227 33.70 -2.22 0.76
C THR A 227 32.29 -2.35 1.32
N GLU A 228 31.72 -1.24 1.75
CA GLU A 228 30.36 -1.10 2.28
C GLU A 228 29.34 -1.52 1.22
N ALA A 229 29.52 -1.10 -0.04
CA ALA A 229 28.65 -1.53 -1.15
C ALA A 229 28.67 -3.04 -1.38
N ARG A 230 29.80 -3.71 -1.14
CA ARG A 230 29.90 -5.17 -1.25
C ARG A 230 29.25 -5.87 -0.07
N GLU A 231 29.40 -5.31 1.13
CA GLU A 231 28.71 -5.79 2.33
C GLU A 231 27.18 -5.72 2.15
N VAL A 232 26.67 -4.60 1.64
CA VAL A 232 25.24 -4.47 1.28
C VAL A 232 24.82 -5.56 0.30
N LEU A 233 25.57 -5.77 -0.78
CA LEU A 233 25.24 -6.82 -1.75
C LEU A 233 25.27 -8.23 -1.14
N ASP A 234 26.17 -8.50 -0.19
CA ASP A 234 26.29 -9.79 0.48
C ASP A 234 25.09 -10.03 1.42
N LEU A 235 24.61 -9.00 2.12
CA LEU A 235 23.42 -9.07 2.96
C LEU A 235 22.14 -9.27 2.12
N LEU A 236 22.06 -8.59 0.98
CA LEU A 236 20.95 -8.71 0.02
C LEU A 236 20.95 -10.03 -0.78
N GLU A 237 21.92 -10.92 -0.59
CA GLU A 237 21.82 -12.30 -1.09
C GLU A 237 20.70 -13.07 -0.36
N HIS A 238 20.36 -12.68 0.89
CA HIS A 238 19.25 -13.25 1.67
C HIS A 238 17.91 -12.68 1.22
N THR A 239 17.00 -13.52 0.71
CA THR A 239 15.73 -13.08 0.10
C THR A 239 14.87 -12.24 1.04
N VAL A 240 14.76 -12.64 2.31
CA VAL A 240 13.93 -11.92 3.29
C VAL A 240 14.46 -10.50 3.52
N VAL A 241 15.78 -10.34 3.62
CA VAL A 241 16.44 -9.03 3.76
C VAL A 241 16.30 -8.22 2.47
N LEU A 242 16.42 -8.86 1.31
CA LEU A 242 16.22 -8.21 0.01
C LEU A 242 14.83 -7.60 -0.10
N GLU A 243 13.79 -8.38 0.19
CA GLU A 243 12.39 -7.93 0.12
C GLU A 243 12.13 -6.76 1.06
N ALA A 244 12.52 -6.90 2.34
CA ALA A 244 12.36 -5.84 3.34
C ALA A 244 13.10 -4.55 2.96
N VAL A 245 14.35 -4.65 2.50
CA VAL A 245 15.12 -3.48 2.07
C VAL A 245 14.52 -2.84 0.82
N MET A 246 13.97 -3.62 -0.11
CA MET A 246 13.33 -3.07 -1.30
C MET A 246 12.05 -2.30 -0.98
N ASP A 247 11.25 -2.80 -0.04
CA ASP A 247 10.05 -2.11 0.44
C ASP A 247 10.43 -0.76 1.09
N LEU A 248 11.52 -0.73 1.88
CA LEU A 248 12.05 0.52 2.44
C LEU A 248 12.60 1.47 1.36
N LEU A 249 13.36 0.97 0.39
CA LEU A 249 14.02 1.83 -0.60
C LEU A 249 13.04 2.40 -1.64
N LEU A 250 12.04 1.63 -2.06
CA LEU A 250 11.05 2.10 -3.04
C LEU A 250 9.89 2.85 -2.38
N GLY A 251 9.60 2.55 -1.12
CA GLY A 251 8.52 3.15 -0.38
C GLY A 251 7.13 2.80 -0.92
N ARG A 252 6.11 3.39 -0.29
CA ARG A 252 4.69 3.26 -0.63
C ARG A 252 4.28 4.27 -1.68
N THR A 253 4.98 5.40 -1.79
CA THR A 253 4.62 6.44 -2.75
C THR A 253 5.33 6.24 -4.08
N GLY A 254 4.66 6.53 -5.20
CA GLY A 254 5.27 6.54 -6.53
C GLY A 254 6.24 7.70 -6.76
N ASP A 255 7.02 8.08 -5.74
CA ASP A 255 7.88 9.25 -5.74
C ASP A 255 9.07 9.08 -6.70
N ALA A 256 9.15 10.00 -7.66
CA ALA A 256 10.21 10.02 -8.67
C ALA A 256 11.58 10.34 -8.06
N GLU A 257 11.65 11.13 -6.99
CA GLU A 257 12.93 11.48 -6.34
C GLU A 257 13.51 10.28 -5.59
N ARG A 258 12.67 9.59 -4.80
CA ARG A 258 13.01 8.32 -4.16
C ARG A 258 13.47 7.28 -5.17
N LEU A 259 12.71 7.08 -6.26
CA LEU A 259 13.09 6.16 -7.33
C LEU A 259 14.43 6.53 -7.99
N ALA A 260 14.70 7.82 -8.20
CA ALA A 260 15.98 8.28 -8.76
C ALA A 260 17.16 8.03 -7.80
N THR A 261 16.94 8.23 -6.51
CA THR A 261 17.93 7.97 -5.45
C THR A 261 18.25 6.48 -5.36
N THR A 262 17.22 5.63 -5.34
CA THR A 262 17.36 4.16 -5.37
C THR A 262 18.06 3.70 -6.66
N ALA A 263 17.77 4.32 -7.80
CA ALA A 263 18.47 4.03 -9.05
C ALA A 263 19.96 4.34 -8.99
N ALA A 264 20.34 5.48 -8.40
CA ALA A 264 21.74 5.85 -8.21
C ALA A 264 22.46 4.90 -7.24
N LEU A 265 21.79 4.46 -6.17
CA LEU A 265 22.31 3.46 -5.24
C LEU A 265 22.58 2.13 -5.96
N ALA A 266 21.60 1.57 -6.68
CA ALA A 266 21.76 0.31 -7.38
C ALA A 266 22.89 0.34 -8.42
N GLN A 267 23.10 1.48 -9.11
CA GLN A 267 24.24 1.67 -10.01
C GLN A 267 25.59 1.62 -9.27
N ARG A 268 25.68 2.23 -8.09
CA ARG A 268 26.89 2.18 -7.24
C ARG A 268 27.16 0.76 -6.76
N LEU A 269 26.13 0.03 -6.32
CA LEU A 269 26.23 -1.37 -5.93
C LEU A 269 26.73 -2.22 -7.12
N ALA A 270 26.12 -2.08 -8.30
CA ALA A 270 26.53 -2.79 -9.51
C ALA A 270 28.00 -2.52 -9.90
N ALA A 271 28.48 -1.28 -9.73
CA ALA A 271 29.87 -0.92 -9.99
C ALA A 271 30.86 -1.52 -8.97
N ALA A 272 30.40 -1.83 -7.75
CA ALA A 272 31.20 -2.45 -6.69
C ALA A 272 31.20 -3.98 -6.75
N ALA A 273 30.15 -4.57 -7.32
CA ALA A 273 29.95 -6.01 -7.44
C ALA A 273 31.13 -6.71 -8.10
N SER A 274 31.58 -7.82 -7.51
CA SER A 274 32.80 -8.52 -7.94
C SER A 274 32.60 -10.02 -8.11
N ARG A 275 31.75 -10.63 -7.26
CA ARG A 275 31.41 -12.06 -7.31
C ARG A 275 30.15 -12.29 -8.17
N PRO A 276 29.92 -13.52 -8.67
CA PRO A 276 28.69 -13.87 -9.37
C PRO A 276 27.40 -13.51 -8.59
N ALA A 277 27.29 -13.95 -7.33
CA ALA A 277 26.13 -13.66 -6.48
C ALA A 277 25.86 -12.15 -6.35
N GLN A 278 26.87 -11.36 -5.97
CA GLN A 278 26.80 -9.89 -5.95
C GLN A 278 26.32 -9.27 -7.28
N ARG A 279 26.76 -9.81 -8.42
CA ARG A 279 26.33 -9.31 -9.74
C ARG A 279 24.89 -9.69 -10.05
N ALA A 280 24.43 -10.87 -9.60
CA ALA A 280 23.03 -11.28 -9.72
C ALA A 280 22.12 -10.38 -8.88
N VAL A 281 22.47 -10.12 -7.62
CA VAL A 281 21.77 -9.17 -6.74
C VAL A 281 21.70 -7.79 -7.38
N ALA A 282 22.83 -7.23 -7.81
CA ALA A 282 22.85 -5.91 -8.45
C ALA A 282 22.06 -5.87 -9.76
N GLY A 283 22.11 -6.94 -10.57
CA GLY A 283 21.35 -7.06 -11.81
C GLY A 283 19.84 -7.09 -11.55
N TRP A 284 19.41 -7.80 -10.51
CA TRP A 284 18.01 -7.84 -10.08
C TRP A 284 17.52 -6.49 -9.57
N LEU A 285 18.30 -5.79 -8.73
CA LEU A 285 17.96 -4.45 -8.25
C LEU A 285 17.74 -3.48 -9.42
N LEU A 286 18.68 -3.48 -10.37
CA LEU A 286 18.58 -2.68 -11.59
C LEU A 286 17.36 -3.05 -12.44
N ALA A 287 16.96 -4.33 -12.47
CA ALA A 287 15.78 -4.77 -13.17
C ALA A 287 14.49 -4.24 -12.53
N VAL A 288 14.36 -4.32 -11.21
CA VAL A 288 13.21 -3.77 -10.48
C VAL A 288 13.11 -2.25 -10.68
N ILE A 289 14.24 -1.55 -10.66
CA ILE A 289 14.27 -0.10 -10.94
C ILE A 289 13.86 0.19 -12.39
N ALA A 290 14.36 -0.59 -13.36
CA ALA A 290 13.98 -0.42 -14.77
C ALA A 290 12.47 -0.65 -14.99
N GLU A 291 11.91 -1.64 -14.29
CA GLU A 291 10.47 -1.91 -14.26
C GLU A 291 9.69 -0.70 -13.72
N ARG A 292 10.07 -0.16 -12.55
CA ARG A 292 9.44 1.03 -11.94
C ARG A 292 9.58 2.30 -12.80
N GLN A 293 10.55 2.34 -13.70
CA GLN A 293 10.73 3.44 -14.67
C GLN A 293 9.98 3.22 -15.99
N GLY A 294 9.13 2.19 -16.10
CA GLY A 294 8.39 1.89 -17.33
C GLY A 294 9.27 1.36 -18.45
N ARG A 295 10.36 0.65 -18.12
CA ARG A 295 11.30 0.04 -19.09
C ARG A 295 11.33 -1.49 -18.96
N PRO A 296 10.20 -2.19 -19.19
CA PRO A 296 10.10 -3.63 -18.94
C PRO A 296 11.08 -4.47 -19.77
N GLN A 297 11.37 -4.08 -21.01
CA GLN A 297 12.34 -4.79 -21.87
C GLN A 297 13.79 -4.69 -21.33
N ASP A 298 14.13 -3.57 -20.70
CA ASP A 298 15.43 -3.41 -20.05
C ASP A 298 15.52 -4.28 -18.79
N ALA A 299 14.44 -4.34 -18.02
CA ALA A 299 14.33 -5.20 -16.85
C ALA A 299 14.47 -6.68 -17.23
N GLU A 300 13.78 -7.14 -18.27
CA GLU A 300 13.86 -8.50 -18.80
C GLU A 300 15.30 -8.89 -19.17
N ARG A 301 16.02 -7.99 -19.87
CA ARG A 301 17.43 -8.22 -20.23
C ARG A 301 18.32 -8.34 -18.98
N LEU A 302 18.13 -7.45 -18.00
CA LEU A 302 18.88 -7.47 -16.75
C LEU A 302 18.61 -8.74 -15.93
N LEU A 303 17.37 -9.22 -15.89
CA LEU A 303 17.00 -10.48 -15.25
C LEU A 303 17.65 -11.68 -15.94
N ARG A 304 17.66 -11.72 -17.28
CA ARG A 304 18.37 -12.78 -18.01
C ARG A 304 19.87 -12.78 -17.72
N ASP A 305 20.49 -11.62 -17.64
CA ASP A 305 21.91 -11.50 -17.27
C ASP A 305 22.15 -11.95 -15.83
N ALA A 306 21.27 -11.60 -14.89
CA ALA A 306 21.34 -12.04 -13.49
C ALA A 306 21.23 -13.56 -13.36
N VAL A 307 20.22 -14.18 -13.99
CA VAL A 307 20.02 -15.66 -14.01
C VAL A 307 21.16 -16.36 -14.75
N HIS A 308 21.76 -15.74 -15.76
CA HIS A 308 22.94 -16.32 -16.42
C HIS A 308 24.16 -16.37 -15.49
N VAL A 309 24.34 -15.34 -14.65
CA VAL A 309 25.47 -15.24 -13.72
C VAL A 309 25.27 -16.12 -12.48
N ASP A 310 24.04 -16.20 -11.96
CA ASP A 310 23.67 -17.06 -10.85
C ASP A 310 22.32 -17.75 -11.13
N PRO A 311 22.35 -18.98 -11.70
CA PRO A 311 21.14 -19.66 -12.19
C PRO A 311 20.28 -20.27 -11.09
N GLU A 312 20.76 -20.29 -9.85
CA GLU A 312 20.09 -20.91 -8.69
C GLU A 312 19.58 -19.87 -7.68
N TRP A 313 19.88 -18.58 -7.87
CA TRP A 313 19.44 -17.54 -6.93
C TRP A 313 17.95 -17.23 -7.10
N PRO A 314 17.09 -17.60 -6.13
CA PRO A 314 15.63 -17.62 -6.33
C PRO A 314 15.00 -16.30 -6.78
N PRO A 315 15.35 -15.11 -6.22
CA PRO A 315 14.72 -13.85 -6.60
C PRO A 315 14.85 -13.51 -8.09
N ALA A 316 16.00 -13.82 -8.71
CA ALA A 316 16.20 -13.57 -10.14
C ALA A 316 15.50 -14.61 -11.02
N VAL A 317 15.48 -15.87 -10.59
CA VAL A 317 14.84 -16.95 -11.33
C VAL A 317 13.31 -16.81 -11.31
N ASP A 318 12.70 -16.53 -10.16
CA ASP A 318 11.25 -16.31 -10.03
C ASP A 318 10.82 -15.09 -10.85
N ARG A 319 11.51 -13.95 -10.69
CA ARG A 319 11.13 -12.73 -11.41
C ARG A 319 11.32 -12.89 -12.93
N LEU A 320 12.32 -13.63 -13.40
CA LEU A 320 12.42 -13.97 -14.83
C LEU A 320 11.29 -14.90 -15.29
N ALA A 321 10.92 -15.90 -14.49
CA ALA A 321 9.82 -16.80 -14.81
C ALA A 321 8.49 -16.05 -14.97
N TRP A 322 8.25 -15.04 -14.12
CA TRP A 322 7.11 -14.14 -14.24
C TRP A 322 7.11 -13.35 -15.57
N TYR A 323 8.26 -12.80 -15.99
CA TYR A 323 8.37 -12.12 -17.30
C TYR A 323 8.14 -13.07 -18.47
N GLU A 324 8.67 -14.30 -18.42
CA GLU A 324 8.40 -15.31 -19.44
C GLU A 324 6.90 -15.68 -19.49
N SER A 325 6.24 -15.76 -18.33
CA SER A 325 4.78 -15.97 -18.22
C SER A 325 4.00 -14.83 -18.88
N GLU A 326 4.31 -13.58 -18.55
CA GLU A 326 3.65 -12.41 -19.15
C GLU A 326 3.81 -12.36 -20.67
N SER A 327 5.00 -12.73 -21.18
CA SER A 327 5.27 -12.81 -22.62
C SER A 327 4.49 -13.90 -23.37
N GLY A 328 3.80 -14.79 -22.63
CA GLY A 328 3.06 -15.91 -23.18
C GLY A 328 3.88 -17.18 -23.39
N ASP A 329 5.09 -17.27 -22.80
CA ASP A 329 5.91 -18.50 -22.83
C ASP A 329 5.74 -19.31 -21.54
N ALA A 330 4.59 -20.00 -21.44
CA ALA A 330 4.28 -20.87 -20.31
C ALA A 330 5.34 -21.98 -20.10
N THR A 331 6.00 -22.44 -21.17
CA THR A 331 7.01 -23.49 -21.06
C THR A 331 8.29 -22.97 -20.43
N ALA A 332 8.75 -21.79 -20.84
CA ALA A 332 9.92 -21.14 -20.26
C ALA A 332 9.67 -20.76 -18.79
N ALA A 333 8.49 -20.22 -18.47
CA ALA A 333 8.10 -19.88 -17.11
C ALA A 333 8.10 -21.11 -16.19
N LEU A 334 7.40 -22.19 -16.57
CA LEU A 334 7.37 -23.43 -15.79
C LEU A 334 8.75 -24.06 -15.63
N ALA A 335 9.63 -23.99 -16.64
CA ALA A 335 10.99 -24.54 -16.54
C ALA A 335 11.87 -23.78 -15.53
N LEU A 336 11.62 -22.48 -15.32
CA LEU A 336 12.31 -21.67 -14.32
C LEU A 336 11.74 -21.93 -12.91
N TRP A 337 10.42 -21.97 -12.76
CA TRP A 337 9.77 -22.29 -11.48
C TRP A 337 10.03 -23.73 -11.01
N ASP A 338 10.10 -24.70 -11.92
CA ASP A 338 10.49 -26.09 -11.62
C ASP A 338 11.92 -26.18 -11.06
N ARG A 339 12.83 -25.32 -11.54
CA ARG A 339 14.19 -25.24 -10.99
C ARG A 339 14.20 -24.77 -9.53
N LEU A 340 13.26 -23.92 -9.15
CA LEU A 340 13.05 -23.48 -7.78
C LEU A 340 12.28 -24.50 -6.92
N GLY A 341 11.83 -25.60 -7.53
CA GLY A 341 11.01 -26.62 -6.85
C GLY A 341 9.59 -26.15 -6.55
N MET A 342 9.11 -25.08 -7.19
CA MET A 342 7.77 -24.56 -6.98
C MET A 342 6.73 -25.49 -7.59
N THR A 343 5.63 -25.73 -6.87
CA THR A 343 4.55 -26.62 -7.32
C THR A 343 3.23 -25.87 -7.45
N ALA A 344 2.22 -26.53 -8.03
CA ALA A 344 0.85 -25.99 -8.09
C ALA A 344 0.21 -25.87 -6.69
N GLU A 345 0.76 -26.51 -5.66
CA GLU A 345 0.29 -26.34 -4.28
C GLU A 345 0.83 -25.02 -3.70
N ASP A 346 2.08 -24.69 -4.00
CA ASP A 346 2.79 -23.55 -3.40
C ASP A 346 2.68 -22.25 -4.21
N SER A 347 2.25 -22.32 -5.48
CA SER A 347 2.25 -21.16 -6.39
C SER A 347 1.03 -21.10 -7.30
N ASP A 348 0.32 -19.98 -7.22
CA ASP A 348 -0.83 -19.65 -8.06
C ASP A 348 -0.44 -19.51 -9.53
N ASP A 349 0.75 -18.98 -9.80
CA ASP A 349 1.32 -18.88 -11.14
C ASP A 349 1.51 -20.27 -11.78
N VAL A 350 2.13 -21.19 -11.04
CA VAL A 350 2.36 -22.57 -11.48
C VAL A 350 1.04 -23.32 -11.63
N ARG A 351 0.10 -23.12 -10.72
CA ARG A 351 -1.24 -23.74 -10.77
C ARG A 351 -2.01 -23.33 -12.02
N GLU A 352 -2.03 -22.03 -12.34
CA GLU A 352 -2.72 -21.52 -13.52
C GLU A 352 -2.10 -22.08 -14.81
N LEU A 353 -0.76 -22.08 -14.92
CA LEU A 353 -0.07 -22.61 -16.10
C LEU A 353 -0.29 -24.13 -16.27
N HIS A 354 -0.37 -24.90 -15.18
CA HIS A 354 -0.70 -26.33 -15.26
C HIS A 354 -2.16 -26.61 -15.62
N ALA A 355 -3.07 -25.68 -15.32
CA ALA A 355 -4.49 -25.79 -15.69
C ALA A 355 -4.73 -25.51 -17.18
N LEU A 356 -3.77 -24.90 -17.88
CA LEU A 356 -3.87 -24.63 -19.31
C LEU A 356 -4.04 -25.93 -20.10
N PRO A 357 -4.94 -25.96 -21.11
CA PRO A 357 -5.07 -27.11 -21.98
C PRO A 357 -3.78 -27.32 -22.77
N THR A 358 -3.45 -28.58 -23.04
CA THR A 358 -2.33 -28.90 -23.93
C THR A 358 -2.65 -28.36 -25.33
N ALA A 359 -1.79 -27.46 -25.84
CA ALA A 359 -1.95 -26.92 -27.18
C ALA A 359 -2.03 -28.08 -28.20
N PRO A 360 -3.02 -28.06 -29.12
CA PRO A 360 -3.08 -29.08 -30.15
C PRO A 360 -1.78 -29.06 -30.94
N THR A 361 -1.13 -30.23 -31.07
CA THR A 361 0.07 -30.34 -31.88
C THR A 361 -0.34 -30.20 -33.34
N ALA A 362 -0.35 -28.99 -33.87
CA ALA A 362 -0.61 -28.75 -35.28
C ALA A 362 0.47 -29.50 -36.07
N VAL A 363 0.07 -30.57 -36.78
CA VAL A 363 0.96 -31.31 -37.69
C VAL A 363 1.10 -30.49 -38.98
N LEU A 364 1.64 -29.27 -38.86
CA LEU A 364 2.08 -28.52 -40.02
C LEU A 364 3.36 -29.15 -40.54
N GLY A 365 3.35 -29.52 -41.82
CA GLY A 365 4.56 -29.89 -42.53
C GLY A 365 5.56 -28.75 -42.50
N ARG A 366 6.86 -29.06 -42.38
CA ARG A 366 7.96 -28.09 -42.31
C ARG A 366 7.91 -26.98 -43.40
N ASN A 367 7.29 -27.24 -44.55
CA ASN A 367 7.17 -26.28 -45.66
C ASN A 367 5.77 -25.63 -45.79
N ASP A 368 4.81 -25.98 -44.94
CA ASP A 368 3.46 -25.41 -44.97
C ASP A 368 3.47 -23.95 -44.56
N ARG A 369 2.38 -23.22 -44.86
CA ARG A 369 2.22 -21.85 -44.39
C ARG A 369 2.09 -21.86 -42.88
N CYS A 370 2.75 -20.92 -42.22
CA CYS A 370 2.75 -20.84 -40.78
C CYS A 370 1.36 -20.46 -40.23
N TRP A 371 0.97 -21.04 -39.09
CA TRP A 371 -0.30 -20.73 -38.39
C TRP A 371 -0.47 -19.25 -38.05
N CYS A 372 0.62 -18.49 -37.82
CA CYS A 372 0.58 -17.06 -37.48
C CYS A 372 0.09 -16.12 -38.61
N GLY A 373 -0.34 -16.62 -39.77
CA GLY A 373 -0.83 -15.80 -40.87
C GLY A 373 0.24 -14.98 -41.63
N SER A 374 1.52 -15.09 -41.28
CA SER A 374 2.63 -14.32 -41.90
C SER A 374 2.94 -14.67 -43.36
N GLU A 375 2.20 -15.60 -43.95
CA GLU A 375 2.47 -16.27 -45.22
C GLU A 375 3.86 -16.95 -45.34
N ARG A 376 4.75 -16.87 -44.35
CA ARG A 376 6.06 -17.53 -44.40
C ARG A 376 5.92 -19.05 -44.24
N LYS A 377 6.92 -19.80 -44.73
CA LYS A 377 6.99 -21.25 -44.47
C LYS A 377 7.18 -21.48 -42.98
N PHE A 378 6.53 -22.50 -42.42
CA PHE A 378 6.60 -22.83 -41.00
C PHE A 378 8.06 -22.94 -40.50
N LYS A 379 8.95 -23.59 -41.25
CA LYS A 379 10.41 -23.65 -40.97
C LYS A 379 11.16 -22.32 -40.87
N GLN A 380 10.62 -21.26 -41.45
CA GLN A 380 11.22 -19.91 -41.47
C GLN A 380 10.48 -18.96 -40.52
N CYS A 381 9.48 -19.44 -39.80
CA CYS A 381 8.63 -18.61 -38.96
C CYS A 381 8.56 -19.15 -37.52
N HIS A 382 7.83 -20.25 -37.29
CA HIS A 382 7.53 -20.76 -35.94
C HIS A 382 7.87 -22.25 -35.75
N LEU A 383 8.78 -22.79 -36.56
CA LEU A 383 9.22 -24.18 -36.38
C LEU A 383 9.87 -24.36 -35.01
N GLY A 384 9.32 -25.28 -34.21
CA GLY A 384 9.74 -25.51 -32.83
C GLY A 384 9.03 -24.61 -31.81
N ARG A 385 8.11 -23.74 -32.24
CA ARG A 385 7.24 -22.98 -31.35
C ARG A 385 5.82 -23.55 -31.41
N PRO A 386 5.17 -23.81 -30.26
CA PRO A 386 3.78 -24.25 -30.23
C PRO A 386 2.87 -23.14 -30.79
N GLU A 387 1.74 -23.55 -31.38
CA GLU A 387 0.67 -22.62 -31.67
C GLU A 387 0.11 -22.09 -30.34
N PRO A 388 -0.09 -20.77 -30.18
CA PRO A 388 -0.63 -20.21 -28.95
C PRO A 388 -2.05 -20.73 -28.71
N LEU A 389 -2.41 -20.88 -27.44
CA LEU A 389 -3.77 -21.24 -27.08
C LEU A 389 -4.77 -20.16 -27.55
N PRO A 390 -6.00 -20.54 -27.93
CA PRO A 390 -7.06 -19.58 -28.20
C PRO A 390 -7.28 -18.65 -27.00
N LEU A 391 -7.66 -17.39 -27.24
CA LEU A 391 -7.93 -16.41 -26.16
C LEU A 391 -8.91 -16.93 -25.08
N PRO A 392 -10.00 -17.66 -25.41
CA PRO A 392 -10.88 -18.21 -24.39
C PRO A 392 -10.22 -19.17 -23.40
N ASP A 393 -9.08 -19.77 -23.76
CA ASP A 393 -8.33 -20.67 -22.88
C ASP A 393 -7.21 -19.94 -22.12
N ARG A 394 -7.00 -18.64 -22.38
CA ARG A 394 -5.98 -17.78 -21.74
C ARG A 394 -6.56 -16.72 -20.82
N VAL A 395 -7.89 -16.62 -20.67
CA VAL A 395 -8.54 -15.63 -19.79
C VAL A 395 -8.03 -15.75 -18.35
N GLY A 396 -8.06 -16.94 -17.76
CA GLY A 396 -7.55 -17.17 -16.40
C GLY A 396 -6.08 -16.79 -16.26
N TRP A 397 -5.27 -17.10 -17.27
CA TRP A 397 -3.86 -16.72 -17.29
C TRP A 397 -3.64 -15.21 -17.38
N LEU A 398 -4.44 -14.47 -18.15
CA LEU A 398 -4.38 -13.01 -18.18
C LEU A 398 -4.79 -12.40 -16.82
N CYS A 399 -5.82 -12.93 -16.17
CA CYS A 399 -6.18 -12.53 -14.80
C CYS A 399 -5.02 -12.80 -13.82
N ARG A 400 -4.38 -13.97 -13.93
CA ARG A 400 -3.25 -14.33 -13.08
C ARG A 400 -2.05 -13.41 -13.31
N LYS A 401 -1.75 -13.00 -14.55
CA LYS A 401 -0.71 -12.00 -14.85
C LYS A 401 -0.98 -10.66 -14.15
N ALA A 402 -2.23 -10.20 -14.17
CA ALA A 402 -2.62 -8.96 -13.50
C ALA A 402 -2.55 -9.08 -11.97
N ALA A 403 -2.96 -10.21 -11.39
CA ALA A 403 -2.82 -10.48 -9.95
C ALA A 403 -1.34 -10.57 -9.53
N ALA A 404 -0.52 -11.32 -10.28
CA ALA A 404 0.93 -11.44 -10.06
C ALA A 404 1.65 -10.08 -10.12
N TYR A 405 1.13 -9.16 -10.94
CA TYR A 405 1.62 -7.79 -11.00
C TYR A 405 1.38 -7.03 -9.71
N LEU A 406 0.18 -7.11 -9.10
CA LEU A 406 -0.06 -6.50 -7.78
C LEU A 406 0.88 -7.08 -6.71
N GLU A 407 0.95 -8.41 -6.64
CA GLU A 407 1.76 -9.14 -5.64
C GLU A 407 3.25 -8.78 -5.70
N ARG A 408 3.80 -8.59 -6.90
CA ARG A 408 5.23 -8.31 -7.12
C ARG A 408 5.54 -6.81 -7.30
N ARG A 409 4.52 -5.96 -7.32
CA ARG A 409 4.68 -4.50 -7.42
C ARG A 409 4.99 -3.88 -6.05
N GLY A 410 4.33 -4.31 -4.98
CA GLY A 410 4.51 -3.66 -3.66
C GLY A 410 4.27 -2.14 -3.70
N GLY A 411 4.58 -1.44 -2.63
CA GLY A 411 4.37 0.01 -2.53
C GLY A 411 2.88 0.39 -2.58
N LEU A 412 2.49 1.42 -3.35
CA LEU A 412 1.11 1.96 -3.43
C LEU A 412 0.02 0.88 -3.52
N CYS A 413 0.22 -0.18 -4.30
CA CYS A 413 -0.80 -1.20 -4.47
C CYS A 413 -1.00 -2.07 -3.24
N GLN A 414 -0.02 -2.15 -2.35
CA GLN A 414 -0.11 -2.92 -1.12
C GLN A 414 -1.11 -2.28 -0.15
N ASP A 415 -1.12 -0.95 -0.06
CA ASP A 415 -2.06 -0.22 0.78
C ASP A 415 -3.50 -0.43 0.27
N ASP A 416 -3.73 -0.28 -1.04
CA ASP A 416 -5.04 -0.53 -1.66
C ASP A 416 -5.52 -1.99 -1.45
N VAL A 417 -4.60 -2.97 -1.49
CA VAL A 417 -4.91 -4.37 -1.18
C VAL A 417 -5.27 -4.53 0.29
N ILE A 418 -4.49 -3.96 1.21
CA ILE A 418 -4.76 -4.05 2.65
C ILE A 418 -6.12 -3.41 2.97
N ASP A 419 -6.41 -2.23 2.44
CA ASP A 419 -7.69 -1.55 2.64
C ASP A 419 -8.87 -2.38 2.13
N ALA A 420 -8.71 -2.99 0.95
CA ALA A 420 -9.71 -3.91 0.40
C ALA A 420 -9.88 -5.16 1.27
N VAL A 421 -8.80 -5.73 1.82
CA VAL A 421 -8.84 -6.88 2.74
C VAL A 421 -9.56 -6.50 4.04
N LEU A 422 -9.19 -5.40 4.68
CA LEU A 422 -9.80 -4.96 5.94
C LEU A 422 -11.29 -4.63 5.77
N THR A 423 -11.67 -4.06 4.62
CA THR A 423 -13.06 -3.83 4.26
C THR A 423 -13.82 -5.13 4.01
N ARG A 424 -13.15 -6.14 3.44
CA ARG A 424 -13.75 -7.43 3.12
C ARG A 424 -13.87 -8.35 4.33
N ALA A 425 -12.98 -8.22 5.30
CA ALA A 425 -12.97 -8.99 6.54
C ALA A 425 -14.26 -8.74 7.33
N THR A 426 -14.91 -9.81 7.79
CA THR A 426 -16.12 -9.69 8.61
C THR A 426 -15.82 -9.14 10.01
N ASP A 427 -14.57 -9.33 10.45
CA ASP A 427 -13.99 -8.80 11.68
C ASP A 427 -12.52 -8.54 11.38
N ASN A 428 -12.09 -7.28 11.43
CA ASN A 428 -10.71 -6.88 11.11
C ASN A 428 -9.78 -6.96 12.33
N SER A 429 -10.32 -7.30 13.51
CA SER A 429 -9.54 -7.56 14.72
C SER A 429 -9.17 -9.04 14.90
N ASP A 430 -9.67 -9.91 14.01
CA ASP A 430 -9.41 -11.34 13.98
C ASP A 430 -8.51 -11.69 12.78
N ASP A 431 -7.26 -12.06 13.06
CA ASP A 431 -6.25 -12.41 12.05
C ASP A 431 -6.72 -13.52 11.09
N ASP A 432 -7.50 -14.49 11.58
CA ASP A 432 -8.01 -15.58 10.73
C ASP A 432 -9.03 -15.04 9.71
N LYS A 433 -9.79 -14.00 10.07
CA LYS A 433 -10.75 -13.34 9.17
C LYS A 433 -10.08 -12.44 8.16
N VAL A 434 -9.00 -11.76 8.54
CA VAL A 434 -8.15 -11.01 7.63
C VAL A 434 -7.51 -11.95 6.61
N LEU A 435 -7.00 -13.11 7.05
CA LEU A 435 -6.42 -14.11 6.16
C LEU A 435 -7.46 -14.74 5.21
N GLU A 436 -8.67 -15.01 5.69
CA GLU A 436 -9.79 -15.47 4.85
C GLU A 436 -10.14 -14.44 3.77
N ALA A 437 -10.20 -13.15 4.13
CA ALA A 437 -10.46 -12.07 3.19
C ALA A 437 -9.35 -11.92 2.14
N LEU A 438 -8.07 -12.06 2.53
CA LEU A 438 -6.94 -12.03 1.60
C LEU A 438 -7.02 -13.12 0.52
N GLN A 439 -7.64 -14.26 0.84
CA GLN A 439 -7.86 -15.36 -0.11
C GLN A 439 -9.12 -15.21 -0.98
N ASP A 440 -9.95 -14.19 -0.73
CA ASP A 440 -11.15 -13.93 -1.52
C ASP A 440 -10.77 -13.27 -2.87
N PRO A 441 -11.09 -13.90 -4.02
CA PRO A 441 -10.80 -13.32 -5.34
C PRO A 441 -11.38 -11.93 -5.56
N LEU A 442 -12.41 -11.53 -4.79
CA LEU A 442 -13.00 -10.20 -4.88
C LEU A 442 -12.03 -9.09 -4.46
N VAL A 443 -11.07 -9.35 -3.56
CA VAL A 443 -10.12 -8.33 -3.09
C VAL A 443 -9.24 -7.86 -4.24
N LEU A 444 -8.46 -8.77 -4.84
CA LEU A 444 -7.55 -8.41 -5.93
C LEU A 444 -8.32 -7.91 -7.16
N ASP A 445 -9.48 -8.49 -7.46
CA ASP A 445 -10.35 -8.04 -8.55
C ASP A 445 -10.84 -6.59 -8.35
N THR A 446 -11.20 -6.21 -7.12
CA THR A 446 -11.62 -4.85 -6.78
C THR A 446 -10.47 -3.87 -6.91
N VAL A 447 -9.29 -4.22 -6.39
CA VAL A 447 -8.09 -3.39 -6.52
C VAL A 447 -7.70 -3.23 -7.99
N LEU A 448 -7.73 -4.31 -8.77
CA LEU A 448 -7.42 -4.27 -10.19
C LEU A 448 -8.36 -3.34 -10.95
N HIS A 449 -9.67 -3.54 -10.86
CA HIS A 449 -10.61 -2.87 -11.75
C HIS A 449 -11.14 -1.57 -11.17
N GLU A 450 -11.67 -1.59 -9.94
CA GLU A 450 -12.19 -0.40 -9.29
C GLU A 450 -11.07 0.52 -8.77
N GLY A 451 -9.91 -0.04 -8.39
CA GLY A 451 -8.71 0.72 -7.99
C GLY A 451 -7.83 1.21 -9.15
N GLY A 452 -8.17 0.89 -10.41
CA GLY A 452 -7.42 1.36 -11.60
C GLY A 452 -6.06 0.69 -11.82
N TRP A 453 -5.72 -0.35 -11.06
CA TRP A 453 -4.45 -1.06 -11.20
C TRP A 453 -4.36 -1.94 -12.44
N PHE A 454 -5.50 -2.36 -13.00
CA PHE A 454 -5.54 -3.10 -14.25
C PHE A 454 -5.12 -2.23 -15.44
N ASP A 455 -5.54 -0.97 -15.50
CA ASP A 455 -5.04 0.01 -16.48
C ASP A 455 -3.54 0.26 -16.31
N SER A 456 -3.07 0.34 -15.05
CA SER A 456 -1.64 0.47 -14.75
C SER A 456 -0.84 -0.74 -15.23
N PHE A 457 -1.36 -1.96 -15.00
CA PHE A 457 -0.79 -3.20 -15.52
C PHE A 457 -0.65 -3.16 -17.05
N LEU A 458 -1.72 -2.80 -17.77
CA LEU A 458 -1.67 -2.71 -19.24
C LEU A 458 -0.71 -1.61 -19.72
N SER A 459 -0.65 -0.47 -19.03
CA SER A 459 0.25 0.63 -19.37
C SER A 459 1.72 0.26 -19.19
N GLU A 460 2.06 -0.45 -18.10
CA GLU A 460 3.45 -0.72 -17.74
C GLU A 460 3.97 -2.06 -18.29
N ARG A 461 3.10 -3.06 -18.40
CA ARG A 461 3.45 -4.43 -18.82
C ARG A 461 2.97 -4.76 -20.23
N GLY A 462 2.09 -3.95 -20.82
CA GLY A 462 1.46 -4.24 -22.10
C GLY A 462 2.42 -4.52 -23.25
N GLU A 463 3.62 -3.92 -23.25
CA GLU A 463 4.66 -4.19 -24.27
C GLU A 463 5.25 -5.61 -24.20
N LEU A 464 5.13 -6.28 -23.04
CA LEU A 464 5.55 -7.67 -22.88
C LEU A 464 4.46 -8.64 -23.34
N LEU A 465 3.19 -8.27 -23.20
CA LEU A 465 2.06 -9.16 -23.45
C LEU A 465 1.96 -9.58 -24.94
N PRO A 466 1.47 -10.80 -25.23
CA PRO A 466 0.97 -11.15 -26.54
C PRO A 466 0.02 -10.07 -27.07
N PRO A 467 0.16 -9.61 -28.34
CA PRO A 467 -0.64 -8.49 -28.85
C PRO A 467 -2.16 -8.72 -28.78
N ASP A 468 -2.59 -9.98 -28.86
CA ASP A 468 -4.00 -10.35 -28.76
C ASP A 468 -4.52 -10.33 -27.31
N GLU A 469 -3.68 -10.66 -26.33
CA GLU A 469 -3.98 -10.48 -24.90
C GLU A 469 -4.02 -9.00 -24.50
N LEU A 470 -3.11 -8.17 -25.03
CA LEU A 470 -3.15 -6.73 -24.78
C LEU A 470 -4.46 -6.12 -25.28
N LEU A 471 -4.88 -6.47 -26.51
CA LEU A 471 -6.17 -6.02 -27.05
C LEU A 471 -7.36 -6.55 -26.23
N LEU A 472 -7.27 -7.78 -25.74
CA LEU A 472 -8.31 -8.36 -24.89
C LEU A 472 -8.41 -7.60 -23.55
N GLY A 473 -7.28 -7.37 -22.89
CA GLY A 473 -7.21 -6.59 -21.65
C GLY A 473 -7.74 -5.16 -21.84
N GLN A 474 -7.37 -4.48 -22.93
CA GLN A 474 -7.93 -3.16 -23.26
C GLN A 474 -9.44 -3.15 -23.47
N ALA A 475 -10.05 -4.28 -23.86
CA ALA A 475 -11.50 -4.39 -23.92
C ALA A 475 -12.11 -4.58 -22.53
N TRP A 476 -11.39 -5.19 -21.59
CA TRP A 476 -11.87 -5.41 -20.21
C TRP A 476 -11.98 -4.11 -19.41
N THR A 477 -11.17 -3.09 -19.71
CA THR A 477 -11.24 -1.77 -19.05
C THR A 477 -12.54 -1.01 -19.35
N LEU A 478 -13.32 -1.46 -20.33
CA LEU A 478 -14.61 -0.89 -20.71
C LEU A 478 -15.81 -1.62 -20.09
N VAL A 479 -15.55 -2.65 -19.28
CA VAL A 479 -16.59 -3.50 -18.69
C VAL A 479 -16.69 -3.19 -17.21
N ASP A 480 -17.79 -2.60 -16.79
CA ASP A 480 -18.11 -2.38 -15.38
C ASP A 480 -18.66 -3.65 -14.71
N ARG A 481 -18.56 -3.70 -13.38
CA ARG A 481 -19.23 -4.72 -12.58
C ARG A 481 -20.72 -4.39 -12.52
N THR A 482 -21.57 -5.39 -12.70
CA THR A 482 -23.04 -5.22 -12.70
C THR A 482 -23.73 -6.45 -12.11
N VAL A 483 -25.03 -6.32 -11.88
CA VAL A 483 -25.89 -7.42 -11.43
C VAL A 483 -26.46 -8.17 -12.62
N TYR A 484 -26.26 -9.48 -12.61
CA TYR A 484 -26.77 -10.40 -13.61
C TYR A 484 -27.88 -11.28 -13.01
N GLU A 485 -28.91 -11.57 -13.79
CA GLU A 485 -29.89 -12.63 -13.51
C GLU A 485 -29.66 -13.83 -14.42
N VAL A 486 -29.56 -15.03 -13.82
CA VAL A 486 -29.39 -16.28 -14.58
C VAL A 486 -30.69 -16.64 -15.29
N GLU A 487 -30.68 -16.66 -16.63
CA GLU A 487 -31.84 -17.10 -17.43
C GLU A 487 -31.74 -18.59 -17.80
N GLN A 488 -30.54 -19.09 -18.11
CA GLN A 488 -30.30 -20.48 -18.49
C GLN A 488 -28.94 -20.98 -18.01
N THR A 489 -28.86 -22.27 -17.70
CA THR A 489 -27.62 -22.91 -17.23
C THR A 489 -27.35 -24.19 -18.02
N ARG A 490 -26.13 -24.35 -18.50
CA ARG A 490 -25.56 -25.63 -18.97
C ARG A 490 -24.42 -26.04 -18.03
N PRO A 491 -24.69 -26.95 -17.08
CA PRO A 491 -23.74 -27.29 -16.03
C PRO A 491 -22.37 -27.72 -16.56
N GLY A 492 -21.32 -27.02 -16.13
CA GLY A 492 -19.94 -27.30 -16.53
C GLY A 492 -19.52 -26.71 -17.87
N GLU A 493 -20.37 -25.92 -18.53
CA GLU A 493 -20.13 -25.41 -19.89
C GLU A 493 -20.39 -23.90 -20.01
N SER A 494 -21.61 -23.44 -19.70
CA SER A 494 -22.02 -22.05 -19.91
C SER A 494 -23.24 -21.64 -19.09
N ILE A 495 -23.43 -20.33 -18.98
CA ILE A 495 -24.61 -19.68 -18.40
C ILE A 495 -25.07 -18.59 -19.37
N THR A 496 -26.38 -18.48 -19.60
CA THR A 496 -26.96 -17.31 -20.24
C THR A 496 -27.50 -16.40 -19.16
N VAL A 497 -27.06 -15.14 -19.15
CA VAL A 497 -27.44 -14.14 -18.15
C VAL A 497 -28.07 -12.91 -18.79
N LEU A 498 -28.95 -12.26 -18.04
CA LEU A 498 -29.46 -10.93 -18.33
C LEU A 498 -28.71 -9.93 -17.44
N ASP A 499 -28.00 -8.99 -18.05
CA ASP A 499 -27.47 -7.81 -17.35
C ASP A 499 -28.65 -6.91 -16.97
N LEU A 500 -28.84 -6.69 -15.66
CA LEU A 500 -29.96 -5.90 -15.16
C LEU A 500 -29.76 -4.39 -15.36
N ALA A 501 -28.53 -3.91 -15.53
CA ALA A 501 -28.25 -2.49 -15.77
C ALA A 501 -28.54 -2.12 -17.23
N SER A 502 -28.00 -2.90 -18.18
CA SER A 502 -28.14 -2.61 -19.61
C SER A 502 -29.35 -3.26 -20.27
N GLY A 503 -29.88 -4.35 -19.69
CA GLY A 503 -30.89 -5.21 -20.30
C GLY A 503 -30.35 -6.15 -21.39
N GLU A 504 -29.03 -6.24 -21.56
CA GLU A 504 -28.39 -7.13 -22.53
C GLU A 504 -28.37 -8.59 -22.07
N ARG A 505 -28.49 -9.53 -23.03
CA ARG A 505 -28.34 -10.96 -22.77
C ARG A 505 -26.98 -11.43 -23.24
N LEU A 506 -26.24 -12.11 -22.35
CA LEU A 506 -24.90 -12.61 -22.61
C LEU A 506 -24.85 -14.13 -22.46
N ASP A 507 -24.23 -14.80 -23.44
CA ASP A 507 -23.78 -16.18 -23.30
C ASP A 507 -22.36 -16.18 -22.75
N VAL A 508 -22.21 -16.72 -21.54
CA VAL A 508 -20.96 -16.70 -20.78
C VAL A 508 -20.44 -18.12 -20.63
N ARG A 509 -19.20 -18.36 -21.09
CA ARG A 509 -18.49 -19.62 -20.86
C ARG A 509 -18.12 -19.70 -19.39
N GLU A 510 -18.63 -20.71 -18.70
CA GLU A 510 -18.44 -20.85 -17.26
C GLU A 510 -18.53 -22.34 -16.87
N ARG A 511 -17.50 -22.86 -16.20
CA ARG A 511 -17.35 -24.29 -15.90
C ARG A 511 -17.62 -24.68 -14.44
N THR A 512 -17.52 -23.73 -13.52
CA THR A 512 -17.53 -23.98 -12.07
C THR A 512 -18.86 -23.52 -11.49
N PHE A 513 -19.18 -22.24 -11.59
CA PHE A 513 -20.42 -21.64 -11.10
C PHE A 513 -21.68 -22.18 -11.78
N SER A 514 -21.63 -22.57 -13.05
CA SER A 514 -22.72 -23.15 -13.84
C SER A 514 -23.18 -24.50 -13.30
N ARG A 515 -22.38 -25.15 -12.45
CA ARG A 515 -22.77 -26.40 -11.78
C ARG A 515 -23.72 -26.14 -10.61
N THR A 516 -23.72 -24.94 -10.05
CA THR A 516 -24.52 -24.55 -8.88
C THR A 516 -25.52 -23.43 -9.19
N ALA A 517 -25.32 -22.68 -10.27
CA ALA A 517 -26.20 -21.60 -10.70
C ALA A 517 -27.59 -22.10 -11.09
N THR A 518 -28.62 -21.47 -10.52
CA THR A 518 -30.03 -21.78 -10.79
C THR A 518 -30.70 -20.62 -11.51
N VAL A 519 -31.70 -20.92 -12.34
CA VAL A 519 -32.47 -19.89 -13.04
C VAL A 519 -33.15 -18.95 -12.05
N GLY A 520 -33.05 -17.65 -12.28
CA GLY A 520 -33.53 -16.58 -11.40
C GLY A 520 -32.56 -16.18 -10.29
N LEU A 521 -31.42 -16.89 -10.14
CA LEU A 521 -30.35 -16.47 -9.25
C LEU A 521 -29.78 -15.13 -9.73
N ARG A 522 -29.54 -14.22 -8.79
CA ARG A 522 -28.89 -12.94 -9.05
C ARG A 522 -27.54 -12.85 -8.37
N PHE A 523 -26.59 -12.27 -9.07
CA PHE A 523 -25.23 -12.09 -8.57
C PHE A 523 -24.59 -10.88 -9.23
N CYS A 524 -23.65 -10.27 -8.51
CA CYS A 524 -22.83 -9.19 -9.02
C CYS A 524 -21.50 -9.78 -9.52
N GLY A 525 -21.03 -9.32 -10.67
CA GLY A 525 -19.79 -9.81 -11.28
C GLY A 525 -19.39 -9.01 -12.52
N ARG A 526 -18.35 -9.48 -13.21
CA ARG A 526 -17.84 -8.86 -14.44
C ARG A 526 -17.81 -9.88 -15.57
N ALA A 527 -18.73 -9.76 -16.53
CA ALA A 527 -18.71 -10.58 -17.75
C ALA A 527 -17.87 -9.89 -18.83
N VAL A 528 -16.62 -10.31 -19.00
CA VAL A 528 -15.70 -9.71 -19.97
C VAL A 528 -15.66 -10.49 -21.28
N PRO A 529 -15.37 -9.86 -22.42
CA PRO A 529 -15.13 -10.59 -23.67
C PRO A 529 -13.93 -11.52 -23.52
N ASP A 530 -14.00 -12.72 -24.10
CA ASP A 530 -12.90 -13.72 -24.07
C ASP A 530 -12.22 -13.93 -25.43
N GLY A 531 -12.54 -13.07 -26.40
CA GLY A 531 -12.12 -13.18 -27.80
C GLY A 531 -13.07 -13.99 -28.69
N LEU A 532 -14.09 -14.65 -28.12
CA LEU A 532 -15.12 -15.39 -28.85
C LEU A 532 -16.55 -15.05 -28.40
N THR A 533 -16.78 -15.08 -27.09
CA THR A 533 -18.01 -14.80 -26.36
C THR A 533 -17.65 -13.98 -25.11
N HIS A 534 -18.08 -14.42 -23.91
CA HIS A 534 -17.75 -13.80 -22.63
C HIS A 534 -17.33 -14.84 -21.60
N GLN A 535 -16.58 -14.43 -20.59
CA GLN A 535 -16.29 -15.19 -19.37
C GLN A 535 -16.44 -14.29 -18.14
N PHE A 536 -16.80 -14.88 -17.01
CA PHE A 536 -16.71 -14.16 -15.73
C PHE A 536 -15.25 -14.17 -15.27
N ILE A 537 -14.76 -13.00 -14.86
CA ILE A 537 -13.47 -12.85 -14.19
C ILE A 537 -13.66 -12.31 -12.78
N GLY A 538 -12.66 -12.52 -11.93
CA GLY A 538 -12.64 -11.98 -10.58
C GLY A 538 -13.63 -12.62 -9.62
N GLY A 539 -14.03 -11.87 -8.60
CA GLY A 539 -14.97 -12.31 -7.57
C GLY A 539 -16.42 -12.16 -7.99
N LEU A 540 -17.24 -13.18 -7.69
CA LEU A 540 -18.70 -13.14 -7.84
C LEU A 540 -19.35 -13.17 -6.46
N PHE A 541 -20.35 -12.32 -6.21
CA PHE A 541 -21.13 -12.37 -4.97
C PHE A 541 -22.63 -12.35 -5.24
N LEU A 542 -23.38 -13.09 -4.43
CA LEU A 542 -24.82 -13.22 -4.59
C LEU A 542 -25.54 -11.93 -4.19
N VAL A 543 -26.60 -11.59 -4.93
CA VAL A 543 -27.45 -10.43 -4.66
C VAL A 543 -28.86 -10.92 -4.36
N GLU A 544 -29.39 -10.57 -3.19
CA GLU A 544 -30.77 -10.89 -2.86
C GLU A 544 -31.73 -10.05 -3.73
N PRO A 545 -32.83 -10.63 -4.24
CA PRO A 545 -33.82 -9.87 -4.99
C PRO A 545 -34.38 -8.68 -4.19
N GLY A 546 -34.38 -7.50 -4.81
CA GLY A 546 -34.75 -6.22 -4.21
C GLY A 546 -33.59 -5.46 -3.56
N ARG A 547 -32.37 -6.02 -3.53
CA ARG A 547 -31.15 -5.32 -3.08
C ARG A 547 -30.35 -4.74 -4.25
N GLU A 548 -30.68 -5.08 -5.49
CA GLU A 548 -29.96 -4.64 -6.68
C GLU A 548 -30.02 -3.13 -6.94
N GLU A 549 -31.01 -2.39 -6.43
CA GLU A 549 -31.19 -0.96 -6.74
C GLU A 549 -30.01 -0.06 -6.33
N HIS A 550 -29.18 -0.48 -5.38
CA HIS A 550 -27.98 0.26 -4.96
C HIS A 550 -26.71 -0.15 -5.73
N LEU A 551 -26.82 -1.13 -6.62
CA LEU A 551 -25.72 -1.73 -7.39
C LEU A 551 -25.89 -1.53 -8.92
N LEU A 552 -27.00 -0.92 -9.34
CA LEU A 552 -27.36 -0.57 -10.71
C LEU A 552 -27.31 0.95 -10.86
#